data_AF-A0A392TUH2-F1
#
_entry.id   AF-A0A392TUH2-F1
#
_cell.length_a   1.000
_cell.length_b   1.000
_cell.length_c   1.000
_cell.angle_alpha   90.00
_cell.angle_beta   90.00
_cell.angle_gamma   90.00
#
_symmetry.space_group_name_H-M   'P 1'
#
loop_
_entity.id
_entity.type
_entity.pdbx_description
1 polymer ?
#
loop_
_entity_poly.entity_id
_entity_poly.type
_entity_poly.pdbx_seq_one_letter_code
_entity_poly.pdbx_strand_id
1 'polypeptide(L)' 'MAPFEALYGRKCRTLLCWFESGESVVLGPEIVQQTTEKIRMIQEMMRASQSRQKSYADEKRKDVEFQEGDHVFLRVTST' A
#
# COMPACT_ATOMS: atom_id res chain seq x y z
N MET A 1 -15.23 11.95 4.70
CA MET A 1 -14.12 12.82 5.10
C MET A 1 -13.03 11.94 5.69
N ALA A 2 -11.78 12.05 5.25
CA ALA A 2 -10.71 11.21 5.79
C ALA A 2 -10.43 11.58 7.27
N PRO A 3 -10.05 10.64 8.15
CA PRO A 3 -9.88 10.90 9.58
C PRO A 3 -8.99 12.10 9.93
N PHE A 4 -7.91 12.31 9.16
CA PHE A 4 -7.01 13.45 9.32
C PHE A 4 -7.67 14.80 8.99
N GLU A 5 -8.51 14.87 7.95
CA GLU A 5 -9.16 16.11 7.54
C GLU A 5 -10.19 16.58 8.59
N ALA A 6 -10.88 15.63 9.22
CA ALA A 6 -11.80 15.92 10.31
C ALA A 6 -11.09 16.41 11.58
N LEU A 7 -9.92 15.87 11.89
CA LEU A 7 -9.14 16.24 13.07
C LEU A 7 -8.44 17.60 12.95
N TYR A 8 -7.88 17.90 11.78
CA TYR A 8 -6.99 19.05 11.60
C TYR A 8 -7.56 20.14 10.70
N GLY A 9 -8.72 19.94 10.08
CA GLY A 9 -9.34 20.92 9.18
C GLY A 9 -8.50 21.25 7.94
N ARG A 10 -7.48 20.42 7.64
CA ARG A 10 -6.57 20.57 6.50
C ARG A 10 -6.63 19.32 5.63
N LYS A 11 -6.54 19.51 4.31
CA LYS A 11 -6.45 18.39 3.36
C LYS A 11 -5.20 17.56 3.65
N CYS A 12 -5.32 16.24 3.58
CA CYS A 12 -4.18 15.34 3.72
C CYS A 12 -3.11 15.64 2.66
N ARG A 13 -1.84 15.80 3.08
CA ARG A 13 -0.69 15.72 2.16
C ARG A 13 -0.33 14.26 1.96
N THR A 14 -0.91 13.62 0.95
CA THR A 14 -0.50 12.28 0.51
C THR A 14 0.78 12.38 -0.33
N LEU A 15 1.56 11.30 -0.47
CA LEU A 15 2.71 11.25 -1.40
C LEU A 15 2.35 11.64 -2.85
N LEU A 16 1.07 11.53 -3.21
CA LEU A 16 0.52 11.93 -4.51
C LEU A 16 0.15 13.43 -4.60
N CYS A 17 0.15 14.18 -3.49
CA CYS A 17 -0.28 15.58 -3.43
C CYS A 17 0.68 16.40 -2.58
N TRP A 18 1.90 16.58 -3.09
CA TRP A 18 2.77 17.70 -2.72
C TRP A 18 2.52 18.83 -3.71
N PHE A 19 1.52 19.66 -3.42
CA PHE A 19 1.40 20.96 -4.10
C PHE A 19 2.03 21.99 -3.16
N GLU A 20 3.19 22.51 -3.52
CA GLU A 20 3.68 23.76 -2.92
C GLU A 20 2.71 24.86 -3.34
N SER A 21 1.85 25.28 -2.41
CA SER A 21 0.93 26.38 -2.62
C SER A 21 1.75 27.68 -2.79
N GLY A 22 2.13 27.99 -4.02
CA GLY A 22 2.92 29.17 -4.36
C GLY A 22 3.39 29.25 -5.81
N GLU A 23 3.49 28.12 -6.51
CA GLU A 23 4.05 28.11 -7.87
C GLU A 23 3.15 27.33 -8.82
N SER A 24 2.18 28.01 -9.43
CA SER A 24 1.56 27.51 -10.66
C SER A 24 2.56 27.71 -11.81
N VAL A 25 3.70 27.03 -11.75
CA VAL A 25 4.60 26.95 -12.89
C VAL A 25 3.83 26.20 -13.97
N VAL A 26 3.60 26.87 -15.09
CA VAL A 26 3.10 26.24 -16.31
C VAL A 26 4.20 25.29 -16.78
N LEU A 27 4.24 24.09 -16.20
CA LEU A 27 5.17 23.05 -16.54
C LEU A 27 4.89 22.63 -17.98
N GLY A 28 5.92 22.66 -18.83
CA GLY A 28 5.80 22.26 -20.22
C GLY A 28 5.29 20.81 -20.35
N PRO A 29 4.68 20.46 -21.50
CA PRO A 29 4.06 19.15 -21.74
C PRO A 29 5.02 17.97 -21.49
N GLU A 30 6.32 18.17 -21.71
CA GLU A 30 7.36 17.17 -21.45
C GLU A 30 7.48 16.79 -19.97
N ILE A 31 7.42 17.77 -19.06
CA ILE A 31 7.51 17.50 -17.61
C ILE A 31 6.23 16.82 -17.11
N VAL A 32 5.08 17.19 -17.68
CA VAL A 32 3.79 16.54 -17.39
C VAL A 32 3.83 15.06 -17.82
N GLN A 33 4.39 14.75 -18.98
CA GLN A 33 4.55 13.36 -19.43
C GLN A 33 5.48 12.57 -18.51
N GLN A 34 6.67 13.10 -18.22
CA GLN A 34 7.64 12.44 -17.33
C GLN A 34 7.09 12.20 -15.92
N THR A 35 6.34 13.15 -15.37
CA THR A 35 5.71 12.98 -14.05
C THR A 35 4.59 11.95 -14.09
N THR A 36 3.79 11.92 -15.17
CA THR A 36 2.72 10.92 -15.34
C THR A 36 3.29 9.50 -15.43
N GLU A 37 4.39 9.31 -16.16
CA GLU A 37 5.07 8.01 -16.24
C GLU A 37 5.60 7.55 -14.87
N LYS A 38 6.24 8.45 -14.13
CA LYS A 38 6.72 8.15 -12.76
C LYS A 38 5.56 7.82 -11.82
N ILE A 39 4.44 8.55 -11.90
CA ILE A 39 3.24 8.25 -11.11
C ILE A 39 2.72 6.84 -11.45
N ARG A 40 2.68 6.48 -12.73
CA ARG A 40 2.24 5.14 -13.16
C ARG A 40 3.13 4.05 -12.58
N MET A 41 4.45 4.23 -12.65
CA MET A 41 5.41 3.30 -12.05
C MET A 41 5.20 3.13 -10.54
N ILE A 42 5.02 4.23 -9.81
CA ILE A 42 4.77 4.19 -8.36
C ILE A 42 3.46 3.45 -8.05
N GLN A 43 2.40 3.69 -8.82
CA GLN A 43 1.12 2.98 -8.64
C GLN A 43 1.26 1.48 -8.91
N GLU A 44 1.99 1.07 -9.94
CA GLU A 44 2.26 -0.34 -10.24
C GLU A 44 3.04 -1.02 -9.09
N MET A 45 4.10 -0.37 -8.59
CA MET A 45 4.87 -0.88 -7.44
C MET A 45 4.01 -0.98 -6.18
N MET A 46 3.15 -0.01 -5.93
CA MET A 46 2.24 -0.02 -4.78
C MET A 46 1.25 -1.18 -4.87
N ARG A 47 0.64 -1.41 -6.04
CA ARG A 47 -0.26 -2.55 -6.25
C ARG A 47 0.46 -3.89 -6.09
N ALA A 48 1.68 -4.02 -6.63
CA ALA A 48 2.48 -5.23 -6.48
C ALA A 48 2.77 -5.54 -4.99
N SER A 49 3.16 -4.51 -4.22
CA SER A 49 3.38 -4.64 -2.77
C SER A 49 2.11 -5.04 -2.02
N GLN A 50 0.97 -4.38 -2.30
CA GLN A 50 -0.31 -4.73 -1.70
C GLN A 50 -0.76 -6.16 -2.05
N SER A 51 -0.59 -6.57 -3.30
CA SER A 51 -0.91 -7.93 -3.74
C SER A 51 -0.06 -8.97 -3.01
N ARG A 52 1.24 -8.70 -2.84
CA ARG A 52 2.14 -9.58 -2.08
C ARG A 52 1.73 -9.68 -0.61
N GLN A 53 1.44 -8.55 0.03
CA GLN A 53 0.95 -8.53 1.41
C GLN A 53 -0.35 -9.32 1.56
N LYS A 54 -1.28 -9.14 0.62
CA LYS A 54 -2.56 -9.84 0.60
C LYS A 54 -2.38 -11.35 0.44
N SER A 55 -1.50 -11.79 -0.46
CA SER A 55 -1.17 -13.22 -0.63
C SER A 55 -0.70 -13.86 0.67
N TYR A 56 0.26 -13.23 1.38
CA TYR A 56 0.74 -13.75 2.66
C TYR A 56 -0.33 -13.78 3.74
N ALA A 57 -1.19 -12.77 3.78
CA ALA A 57 -2.29 -12.70 4.74
C ALA A 57 -3.35 -13.78 4.44
N ASP A 58 -3.69 -13.99 3.17
CA ASP A 58 -4.70 -14.95 2.74
C ASP A 58 -4.22 -16.39 2.93
N GLU A 59 -2.94 -16.71 2.65
CA GLU A 59 -2.35 -18.01 2.96
C GLU A 59 -2.41 -18.34 4.46
N LYS A 60 -2.10 -17.37 5.32
CA LYS A 60 -2.13 -17.56 6.78
C LYS A 60 -3.53 -17.58 7.39
N ARG A 61 -4.56 -17.16 6.63
CA ARG A 61 -5.96 -17.19 7.05
C ARG A 61 -6.66 -18.49 6.68
N LYS A 62 -6.09 -19.29 5.78
CA LYS A 62 -6.61 -20.62 5.49
C LYS A 62 -6.18 -21.57 6.59
N ASP A 63 -7.08 -22.46 6.97
CA ASP A 63 -6.72 -23.58 7.83
C ASP A 63 -5.68 -24.44 7.09
N VAL A 64 -4.60 -24.79 7.79
CA VAL A 64 -3.51 -25.59 7.22
C VAL A 64 -3.96 -27.06 7.25
N GLU A 65 -4.11 -27.67 6.08
CA GLU A 65 -4.33 -29.10 5.92
C GLU A 65 -2.99 -29.84 5.93
N PHE A 66 -2.89 -30.92 6.70
CA PHE A 66 -1.68 -31.75 6.81
C PHE A 66 -1.94 -33.12 6.19
N GLN A 67 -0.92 -33.72 5.58
CA GLN A 67 -0.96 -35.07 5.05
C GLN A 67 -0.21 -36.07 5.95
N GLU A 68 -0.49 -37.35 5.77
CA GLU A 68 0.22 -38.42 6.47
C GLU A 68 1.73 -38.35 6.16
N GLY A 69 2.56 -38.19 7.20
CA GLY A 69 4.02 -38.03 7.08
C GLY A 69 4.53 -36.61 7.37
N ASP A 70 3.65 -35.61 7.46
CA ASP A 70 4.03 -34.25 7.84
C ASP A 70 4.41 -34.15 9.32
N HIS A 71 5.45 -33.36 9.61
CA HIS A 71 5.89 -33.10 10.98
C HIS A 71 5.32 -31.77 11.48
N VAL A 72 4.58 -31.78 12.59
CA VAL A 72 3.94 -30.59 13.17
C VAL A 72 4.31 -30.40 14.63
N PHE A 73 4.31 -29.14 15.09
CA PHE A 73 4.51 -28.80 16.50
C PHE A 73 3.18 -28.67 17.23
N LEU A 74 3.00 -29.45 18.31
CA LEU A 74 1.84 -29.33 19.18
C LEU A 74 2.02 -28.14 20.14
N ARG A 75 1.06 -27.20 20.14
CA ARG A 75 1.05 -26.13 21.15
C ARG A 75 0.54 -26.68 22.48
N VAL A 76 1.42 -26.90 23.43
CA VAL A 76 1.07 -27.30 24.79
C VAL A 76 0.80 -26.05 25.63
N THR A 77 -0.42 -25.93 26.15
CA THR A 77 -0.74 -24.95 27.20
C THR A 77 -0.72 -25.64 28.55
N SER A 78 0.16 -25.18 29.45
CA SER A 78 0.20 -25.65 30.83
C SER A 78 -1.08 -25.25 31.55
N THR A 79 -1.70 -26.20 32.28
CA THR A 79 -2.91 -25.97 33.10
C THR A 79 -2.54 -25.32 34.42
#